data_AF-A0AAP7FV63-F1
#
_entry.id   AF-A0AAP7FV63-F1
#
_cell.length_a   1.000
_cell.length_b   1.000
_cell.length_c   1.000
_cell.angle_alpha   90.00
_cell.angle_beta   90.00
_cell.angle_gamma   90.00
#
_symmetry.space_group_name_H-M   'P 1'
#
loop_
_entity.id
_entity.type
_entity.pdbx_description
1 polymer ?
#
loop_
_entity_poly.entity_id
_entity_poly.type
_entity_poly.pdbx_seq_one_letter_code
_entity_poly.pdbx_strand_id
1 'polypeptide(L)' 'MGLILRMWNKAKPAPEYQIGWNDKELAAQSLQKIIDWGFDKIILAHGNLITQNAKQIATQAWRKPLNKLKNDNRYR' A
#
# COMPACT_ATOMS: atom_id res chain seq x y z
N MET A 1 14.97 22.03 -11.20
CA MET A 1 14.75 21.21 -9.98
C MET A 1 13.53 20.29 -10.17
N GLY A 2 13.65 19.23 -10.98
CA GLY A 2 12.52 18.41 -11.45
C GLY A 2 12.59 16.94 -11.02
N LEU A 3 12.78 16.68 -9.73
CA LEU A 3 12.91 15.34 -9.16
C LEU A 3 11.92 15.14 -7.99
N ILE A 4 10.70 15.65 -8.14
CA ILE A 4 9.60 15.30 -7.23
C ILE A 4 9.31 13.81 -7.47
N LEU A 5 9.68 13.01 -6.46
CA LEU A 5 9.40 11.59 -6.23
C LEU A 5 8.42 11.00 -7.28
N ARG A 6 8.85 9.97 -8.05
CA ARG A 6 8.14 9.33 -9.20
C ARG A 6 6.80 8.63 -8.83
N MET A 7 5.94 9.29 -8.10
CA MET A 7 4.71 8.81 -7.46
C MET A 7 3.51 9.71 -7.66
N TRP A 8 3.71 10.88 -8.28
CA TRP A 8 2.61 11.67 -8.78
C TRP A 8 1.71 10.79 -9.67
N ASN A 9 0.42 10.71 -9.30
CA ASN A 9 -0.60 9.90 -9.95
C ASN A 9 -0.37 8.37 -9.92
N LYS A 10 0.36 7.85 -8.94
CA LYS A 10 0.50 6.40 -8.71
C LYS A 10 0.08 6.06 -7.29
N ALA A 11 -0.79 5.07 -7.14
CA ALA A 11 -1.03 4.42 -5.86
C ALA A 11 0.25 3.67 -5.46
N LYS A 12 1.18 4.35 -4.79
CA LYS A 12 2.43 3.80 -4.27
C LYS A 12 2.79 4.52 -2.97
N PRO A 13 3.26 3.82 -1.93
CA PRO A 13 3.78 4.47 -0.74
C PRO A 13 4.87 5.49 -1.09
N ALA A 14 4.82 6.65 -0.43
CA ALA A 14 5.88 7.64 -0.37
C ALA A 14 7.24 6.95 -0.06
N PRO A 15 8.37 7.26 -0.73
CA PRO A 15 9.57 6.43 -0.63
C PRO A 15 10.21 6.56 0.75
N GLU A 16 10.00 7.70 1.42
CA GLU A 16 10.39 7.96 2.80
C GLU A 16 9.77 6.96 3.77
N TYR A 17 8.50 6.59 3.59
CA TYR A 17 7.86 5.57 4.43
C TYR A 17 8.50 4.20 4.25
N GLN A 18 8.97 3.87 3.04
CA GLN A 18 9.62 2.58 2.79
C GLN A 18 10.97 2.44 3.50
N ILE A 19 11.63 3.57 3.78
CA ILE A 19 12.91 3.64 4.49
C ILE A 19 12.68 3.70 6.00
N GLY A 20 11.66 4.43 6.46
CA GLY A 20 11.39 4.72 7.87
C GLY A 20 10.45 3.77 8.62
N TRP A 21 9.97 2.67 8.02
CA TRP A 21 9.18 1.68 8.78
C TRP A 21 10.05 0.97 9.83
N ASN A 22 9.92 1.40 11.10
CA ASN A 22 10.52 0.74 12.26
C ASN A 22 10.09 -0.73 12.34
N ASP A 23 8.79 -0.99 12.18
CA ASP A 23 8.24 -2.35 12.19
C ASP A 23 7.53 -2.64 10.87
N LYS A 24 8.24 -3.37 10.00
CA LYS A 24 7.77 -3.73 8.67
C LYS A 24 6.70 -4.82 8.70
N GLU A 25 6.62 -5.61 9.77
CA GLU A 25 5.60 -6.65 9.95
C GLU A 25 4.29 -6.01 10.41
N LEU A 26 4.35 -5.17 11.45
CA LEU A 26 3.19 -4.42 11.94
C LEU A 26 2.60 -3.50 10.85
N ALA A 27 3.45 -2.87 10.04
CA ALA A 27 3.01 -2.11 8.88
C ALA A 27 2.27 -2.98 7.85
N ALA A 28 2.77 -4.19 7.58
CA ALA A 28 2.12 -5.11 6.66
C ALA A 28 0.79 -5.63 7.21
N GLN A 29 0.71 -5.96 8.50
CA GLN A 29 -0.53 -6.40 9.16
C GLN A 29 -1.59 -5.29 9.15
N SER A 30 -1.19 -4.06 9.48
CA SER A 30 -2.08 -2.89 9.47
C SER A 30 -2.64 -2.63 8.08
N LEU A 31 -1.81 -2.80 7.05
CA LEU A 31 -2.21 -2.65 5.67
C LEU A 31 -3.14 -3.77 5.20
N GLN A 32 -2.89 -5.01 5.61
CA GLN A 32 -3.78 -6.14 5.33
C GLN A 32 -5.19 -5.89 5.90
N LYS A 33 -5.28 -5.39 7.15
CA LYS A 33 -6.58 -5.01 7.75
C LYS A 33 -7.35 -4.02 6.89
N ILE A 34 -6.68 -3.01 6.32
CA ILE A 34 -7.31 -2.03 5.43
C ILE A 34 -7.80 -2.70 4.13
N ILE A 35 -7.00 -3.60 3.54
CA ILE A 35 -7.39 -4.35 2.33
C ILE A 35 -8.64 -5.21 2.57
N ASP A 36 -8.76 -5.77 3.77
CA ASP A 36 -9.89 -6.64 4.14
C ASP A 36 -11.20 -5.86 4.40
N TRP A 37 -11.14 -4.52 4.56
CA TRP A 37 -12.34 -3.69 4.69
C TRP A 37 -13.27 -3.83 3.48
N GLY A 38 -14.57 -3.66 3.68
CA GLY A 38 -15.58 -3.67 2.61
C GLY A 38 -15.64 -2.36 1.83
N PHE A 39 -14.55 -1.97 1.15
CA PHE A 39 -14.50 -0.75 0.34
C PHE A 39 -14.50 -1.03 -1.17
N ASP A 40 -15.13 -0.13 -1.93
CA ASP A 40 -15.22 -0.20 -3.39
C ASP A 40 -14.50 0.95 -4.12
N LYS A 41 -14.09 2.00 -3.38
CA LYS A 41 -13.46 3.20 -3.93
C LYS A 41 -12.30 3.67 -3.06
N ILE A 42 -11.31 4.33 -3.67
CA ILE A 42 -10.17 4.94 -2.96
C ILE A 42 -10.04 6.39 -3.40
N ILE A 43 -10.11 7.31 -2.44
CA ILE A 43 -9.81 8.72 -2.63
C ILE A 43 -8.34 8.92 -2.25
N LEU A 44 -7.52 9.36 -3.20
CA LEU A 44 -6.12 9.69 -2.96
C LEU A 44 -6.00 11.17 -2.60
N ALA A 45 -5.14 11.51 -1.65
CA ALA A 45 -4.83 12.91 -1.33
C ALA A 45 -4.30 13.67 -2.55
N HIS A 46 -3.53 12.97 -3.41
CA HIS A 46 -3.04 13.48 -4.68
C HIS A 46 -3.21 12.41 -5.76
N GLY A 47 -3.99 12.71 -6.80
CA GLY A 47 -4.21 11.83 -7.95
C GLY A 47 -5.68 11.57 -8.24
N ASN A 48 -5.92 10.60 -9.12
CA ASN A 48 -7.27 10.26 -9.56
C ASN A 48 -8.00 9.37 -8.56
N LEU A 49 -9.33 9.56 -8.47
CA LEU A 49 -10.22 8.65 -7.75
C LEU A 49 -10.17 7.25 -8.38
N ILE A 50 -10.02 6.23 -7.55
CA ILE A 50 -10.12 4.83 -8.00
C ILE A 50 -11.53 4.35 -7.69
N THR A 51 -12.33 4.13 -8.72
CA THR A 51 -13.75 3.72 -8.59
C THR A 51 -14.03 2.29 -9.04
N GLN A 52 -13.05 1.63 -9.65
CA GLN A 52 -13.16 0.27 -10.16
C GLN A 52 -11.97 -0.55 -9.69
N ASN A 53 -12.21 -1.82 -9.33
CA ASN A 53 -11.17 -2.76 -8.89
C ASN A 53 -10.31 -2.22 -7.72
N ALA A 54 -10.91 -1.42 -6.82
CA ALA A 54 -10.18 -0.70 -5.78
C ALA A 54 -9.30 -1.61 -4.91
N LYS A 55 -9.85 -2.75 -4.44
CA LYS A 55 -9.08 -3.75 -3.67
C LYS A 55 -7.90 -4.32 -4.44
N GLN A 56 -8.10 -4.68 -5.71
CA GLN A 56 -7.02 -5.24 -6.54
C GLN A 56 -5.93 -4.20 -6.76
N ILE A 57 -6.29 -2.96 -7.09
CA ILE A 57 -5.34 -1.87 -7.32
C ILE A 57 -4.56 -1.58 -6.04
N ALA A 58 -5.22 -1.49 -4.88
CA ALA A 58 -4.55 -1.32 -3.59
C ALA A 58 -3.61 -2.50 -3.29
N THR A 59 -4.06 -3.73 -3.46
CA THR A 59 -3.23 -4.92 -3.21
C THR A 59 -1.98 -4.92 -4.09
N GLN A 60 -2.10 -4.54 -5.36
CA GLN A 60 -0.97 -4.46 -6.29
C GLN A 60 -0.01 -3.32 -5.94
N ALA A 61 -0.54 -2.12 -5.65
CA ALA A 61 0.21 -0.95 -5.18
C ALA A 61 1.07 -1.26 -3.95
N TRP A 62 0.51 -2.07 -3.05
CA TRP A 62 1.07 -2.40 -1.75
C TRP A 62 1.66 -3.81 -1.67
N ARG A 63 1.90 -4.47 -2.81
CA ARG A 63 2.36 -5.87 -2.85
C ARG A 63 3.65 -6.12 -2.05
N LYS A 64 4.59 -5.16 -2.06
CA LYS A 64 5.90 -5.31 -1.42
C LYS A 64 5.80 -5.51 0.11
N PRO A 65 5.14 -4.62 0.88
CA PRO A 65 4.88 -4.88 2.29
C PRO A 65 3.98 -6.09 2.53
N LEU A 66 2.91 -6.27 1.75
CA LEU A 66 1.97 -7.39 1.94
C LEU A 66 2.63 -8.77 1.77
N ASN A 67 3.59 -8.91 0.85
CA ASN A 67 4.33 -10.15 0.66
C ASN A 67 5.22 -10.54 1.85
N LYS A 68 5.56 -9.62 2.77
CA LYS A 68 6.33 -9.98 3.97
C LYS A 68 5.54 -10.92 4.89
N LEU A 69 4.21 -10.77 4.97
CA LEU A 69 3.36 -11.67 5.77
C LEU A 69 3.37 -13.11 5.24
N LYS A 70 3.51 -13.30 3.92
CA LYS A 70 3.51 -14.63 3.30
C LYS A 70 4.80 -15.43 3.55
N ASN A 71 5.87 -14.75 3.94
CA ASN A 71 7.18 -15.35 4.19
C ASN A 71 7.45 -15.58 5.69
N ASP A 72 6.57 -15.12 6.59
CA ASP A 72 6.63 -15.48 8.01
C ASP A 72 5.69 -16.67 8.27
N ASN A 73 6.29 -17.84 8.49
CA ASN A 73 5.59 -19.13 8.67
C ASN A 73 4.95 -19.29 10.06
N ARG A 74 4.93 -18.26 10.91
CA ARG A 74 4.43 -18.34 12.31
C ARG A 74 2.91 -18.24 12.48
N TYR A 75 2.15 -18.10 11.40
CA TYR A 75 0.69 -17.91 11.45
C TYR A 75 -0.09 -18.72 10.39
N ARG A 76 0.49 -19.84 9.93
CA ARG A 76 -0.27 -20.89 9.24
C ARG A 76 -0.92 -21.82 10.24
#